data_AF-A0A7S2TI80-F1
#
_entry.id   AF-A0A7S2TI80-F1
#
_cell.length_a   1.000
_cell.length_b   1.000
_cell.length_c   1.000
_cell.angle_alpha   90.00
_cell.angle_beta   90.00
_cell.angle_gamma   90.00
#
_symmetry.space_group_name_H-M   'P 1'
#
loop_
_entity.id
_entity.type
_entity.pdbx_description
1 polymer ?
#
loop_
_entity_poly.entity_id
_entity_poly.type
_entity_poly.pdbx_seq_one_letter_code
_entity_poly.pdbx_strand_id
1 'polypeptide(L)'
;VSRKMATLSALIVLASFAWPSANSQQVHFGSPRTPTVSCTSGRSAPLARLATLGLHLRKAHVASPWVASGKIPTDMIERLKRTNTLGPYRSWMDSMQIIAPDEVSSKISEGYKLLDVRPTFEVEGAPLNDPSVHIPLYEKASGDETKVQQFLAWAQGQTFTVKNDKFVDKVKETFPNEEDKILVGCQGGVRSILAMKELENAGYKDLVWIGGGMSV
;
A
#
# COMPACT_ATOMS: atom_id res chain seq x y z
N VAL A 1 -36.85 -35.28 -31.29
CA VAL A 1 -35.81 -36.34 -31.13
C VAL A 1 -34.61 -35.84 -31.94
N SER A 2 -33.42 -35.54 -31.44
CA SER A 2 -32.71 -35.80 -30.18
C SER A 2 -31.62 -34.73 -30.01
N ARG A 3 -31.37 -34.29 -28.77
CA ARG A 3 -30.22 -33.47 -28.35
C ARG A 3 -28.99 -34.35 -28.17
N LYS A 4 -27.79 -33.87 -28.52
CA LYS A 4 -26.48 -34.30 -27.98
C LYS A 4 -25.59 -33.04 -28.02
N MET A 5 -25.26 -32.31 -26.97
CA MET A 5 -24.60 -32.57 -25.68
C MET A 5 -23.17 -33.14 -25.73
N ALA A 6 -22.24 -32.27 -25.29
CA ALA A 6 -20.98 -32.48 -24.57
C ALA A 6 -19.81 -33.13 -25.36
N THR A 7 -18.54 -32.76 -25.19
CA THR A 7 -17.80 -32.38 -23.97
C THR A 7 -16.53 -31.57 -24.30
N LEU A 8 -16.25 -30.54 -23.47
CA LEU A 8 -14.94 -29.92 -23.31
C LEU A 8 -13.94 -30.89 -22.65
N SER A 9 -12.65 -30.77 -22.97
CA SER A 9 -11.55 -31.29 -22.14
C SER A 9 -10.45 -30.24 -22.07
N ALA A 10 -10.43 -29.50 -20.97
CA ALA A 10 -9.35 -28.60 -20.59
C ALA A 10 -8.40 -29.39 -19.67
N LEU A 11 -7.17 -29.61 -20.15
CA LEU A 11 -6.06 -30.17 -19.38
C LEU A 11 -5.40 -29.03 -18.59
N ILE A 12 -5.63 -28.99 -17.28
CA ILE A 12 -4.91 -28.12 -16.34
C ILE A 12 -3.76 -28.93 -15.77
N VAL A 13 -2.53 -28.52 -16.09
CA VAL A 13 -1.29 -29.01 -15.47
C VAL A 13 -1.10 -28.27 -14.16
N LEU A 14 -1.31 -28.95 -13.02
CA LEU A 14 -0.98 -28.44 -11.70
C LEU A 14 0.53 -28.58 -11.46
N ALA A 15 1.26 -27.47 -11.58
CA ALA A 15 2.63 -27.35 -11.07
C ALA A 15 2.58 -27.03 -9.57
N SER A 16 3.05 -27.97 -8.76
CA SER A 16 3.24 -27.87 -7.32
C SER A 16 4.29 -26.80 -6.97
N PHE A 17 3.86 -25.69 -6.39
CA PHE A 17 4.73 -24.75 -5.68
C PHE A 17 4.73 -25.10 -4.19
N ALA A 18 5.75 -25.83 -3.74
CA ALA A 18 6.05 -26.02 -2.33
C ALA A 18 6.76 -24.77 -1.79
N TRP A 19 6.13 -24.06 -0.85
CA TRP A 19 6.75 -22.95 -0.12
C TRP A 19 7.35 -23.46 1.20
N PRO A 20 8.60 -23.12 1.55
CA PRO A 20 9.24 -23.63 2.76
C PRO A 20 8.61 -23.07 4.04
N SER A 21 8.36 -24.00 4.97
CA SER A 21 7.97 -23.79 6.36
C SER A 21 9.01 -22.93 7.10
N ALA A 22 8.50 -22.00 7.92
CA ALA A 22 9.27 -21.12 8.79
C ALA A 22 10.09 -21.94 9.80
N ASN A 23 11.41 -21.72 9.79
CA ASN A 23 12.37 -22.31 10.70
C ASN A 23 12.29 -21.60 12.07
N SER A 24 11.89 -22.34 13.10
CA SER A 24 11.97 -21.96 14.49
C SER A 24 13.42 -22.12 14.97
N GLN A 25 14.14 -21.01 15.19
CA GLN A 25 15.38 -21.09 15.97
C GLN A 25 15.08 -20.95 17.45
N GLN A 26 15.33 -22.07 18.13
CA GLN A 26 15.40 -22.23 19.58
C GLN A 26 16.53 -21.38 20.15
N VAL A 27 16.24 -20.64 21.22
CA VAL A 27 17.25 -19.97 22.04
C VAL A 27 17.62 -20.91 23.18
N HIS A 28 18.92 -21.24 23.27
CA HIS A 28 19.49 -22.12 24.27
C HIS A 28 19.40 -21.52 25.69
N PHE A 29 18.83 -22.30 26.62
CA PHE A 29 18.91 -22.06 28.06
C PHE A 29 20.26 -22.57 28.60
N GLY A 30 21.06 -21.66 29.17
CA GLY A 30 22.17 -21.99 30.06
C GLY A 30 21.74 -21.83 31.52
N SER A 31 22.15 -22.77 32.37
CA SER A 31 21.98 -22.83 33.83
C SER A 31 23.33 -23.31 34.42
N PRO A 32 23.64 -23.23 35.73
CA PRO A 32 23.16 -22.38 36.84
C PRO A 32 24.31 -21.69 37.59
N ARG A 33 24.04 -20.68 38.42
CA ARG A 33 24.80 -20.45 39.68
C ARG A 33 23.87 -19.95 40.78
N THR A 34 23.86 -20.68 41.89
CA THR A 34 23.37 -20.29 43.22
C THR A 34 24.22 -19.14 43.78
N PRO A 35 23.66 -18.32 44.70
CA PRO A 35 23.89 -18.63 46.11
C PRO A 35 22.68 -18.42 47.03
N THR A 36 22.79 -19.10 48.16
CA THR A 36 22.00 -19.13 49.39
C THR A 36 21.87 -17.78 50.13
N VAL A 37 20.77 -17.56 50.89
CA VAL A 37 20.73 -17.51 52.38
C VAL A 37 19.44 -16.84 52.93
N SER A 38 18.88 -17.52 53.94
CA SER A 38 18.07 -17.12 55.13
C SER A 38 16.67 -16.48 55.07
N CYS A 39 15.75 -17.17 55.75
CA CYS A 39 14.52 -16.73 56.39
C CYS A 39 14.64 -15.46 57.25
N THR A 40 13.57 -14.66 57.33
CA THR A 40 12.83 -14.43 58.60
C THR A 40 11.39 -13.97 58.32
N SER A 41 10.58 -14.16 59.35
CA SER A 41 9.12 -14.09 59.50
C SER A 41 8.40 -12.78 59.17
N GLY A 42 7.19 -12.94 58.60
CA GLY A 42 5.94 -12.41 59.16
C GLY A 42 5.69 -10.89 59.14
N ARG A 43 4.69 -10.46 58.36
CA ARG A 43 3.59 -9.57 58.80
C ARG A 43 2.56 -9.39 57.68
N SER A 44 1.33 -9.22 58.13
CA SER A 44 0.06 -9.20 57.43
C SER A 44 -0.30 -7.83 56.82
N ALA A 45 -1.09 -7.90 55.74
CA ALA A 45 -2.06 -6.93 55.19
C ALA A 45 -1.52 -5.66 54.47
N PRO A 46 -2.34 -4.92 53.68
CA PRO A 46 -3.69 -5.19 53.18
C PRO A 46 -3.85 -5.09 51.65
N LEU A 47 -5.00 -5.55 51.16
CA LEU A 47 -5.54 -5.32 49.81
C LEU A 47 -5.62 -3.82 49.51
N ALA A 48 -4.86 -3.35 48.51
CA ALA A 48 -4.93 -1.98 48.01
C ALA A 48 -5.17 -1.97 46.49
N ARG A 49 -6.37 -1.46 46.15
CA ARG A 49 -6.73 -0.74 44.92
C ARG A 49 -6.42 -1.41 43.58
N LEU A 50 -7.43 -2.14 43.08
CA LEU A 50 -7.75 -2.16 41.64
C LEU A 50 -8.18 -0.75 41.20
N ALA A 51 -7.22 0.07 40.80
CA ALA A 51 -7.50 1.22 39.96
C ALA A 51 -7.53 0.71 38.51
N THR A 52 -8.73 0.52 37.98
CA THR A 52 -9.00 0.36 36.56
C THR A 52 -8.31 1.48 35.78
N LEU A 53 -7.15 1.19 35.18
CA LEU A 53 -6.60 2.01 34.12
C LEU A 53 -7.63 2.01 33.00
N GLY A 54 -8.36 3.11 32.86
CA GLY A 54 -9.18 3.37 31.70
C GLY A 54 -8.29 3.31 30.47
N LEU A 55 -8.43 2.25 29.68
CA LEU A 55 -7.81 2.12 28.38
C LEU A 55 -8.48 3.11 27.43
N HIS A 56 -8.11 4.39 27.54
CA HIS A 56 -8.36 5.38 26.51
C HIS A 56 -7.49 5.01 25.31
N LEU A 57 -7.98 4.08 24.49
CA LEU A 57 -7.55 3.95 23.11
C LEU A 57 -8.00 5.22 22.38
N ARG A 58 -7.22 6.31 22.54
CA ARG A 58 -7.22 7.36 21.54
C ARG A 58 -6.81 6.65 20.25
N LYS A 59 -7.72 6.57 19.28
CA LYS A 59 -7.35 6.44 17.88
C LYS A 59 -6.46 7.64 17.59
N ALA A 60 -5.16 7.49 17.83
CA ALA A 60 -4.20 8.33 17.17
C ALA A 60 -4.39 8.01 15.69
N HIS A 61 -5.02 8.92 14.95
CA HIS A 61 -4.63 9.12 13.58
C HIS A 61 -3.13 9.42 13.66
N VAL A 62 -2.31 8.38 13.57
CA VAL A 62 -0.87 8.53 13.48
C VAL A 62 -0.68 9.12 12.10
N ALA A 63 -0.74 10.44 12.01
CA ALA A 63 -0.06 11.15 10.95
C ALA A 63 1.35 10.56 10.98
N SER A 64 1.63 9.80 9.93
CA SER A 64 2.83 8.98 9.83
C SER A 64 4.01 9.92 10.10
N PRO A 65 4.95 9.64 11.04
CA PRO A 65 5.94 10.61 11.55
C PRO A 65 6.73 11.37 10.46
N TRP A 66 6.75 10.81 9.27
CA TRP A 66 7.35 11.28 8.02
C TRP A 66 6.79 12.62 7.53
N VAL A 67 5.50 12.91 7.73
CA VAL A 67 4.86 14.17 7.31
C VAL A 67 5.51 15.39 7.99
N ALA A 68 6.10 15.21 9.17
CA ALA A 68 6.68 16.32 9.94
C ALA A 68 8.07 16.77 9.46
N SER A 69 8.76 15.96 8.63
CA SER A 69 10.16 16.21 8.26
C SER A 69 10.36 16.89 6.90
N GLY A 70 9.30 17.02 6.09
CA GLY A 70 9.34 17.63 4.74
C GLY A 70 10.29 16.94 3.76
N LYS A 71 10.87 15.79 4.13
CA LYS A 71 11.85 15.06 3.33
C LYS A 71 11.38 13.63 3.17
N ILE A 72 11.36 13.16 1.93
CA ILE A 72 11.11 11.76 1.64
C ILE A 72 12.28 10.96 2.19
N PRO A 73 12.06 10.05 3.14
CA PRO A 73 13.15 9.34 3.75
C PRO A 73 13.67 8.33 2.70
N THR A 74 14.96 8.42 2.37
CA THR A 74 15.60 7.63 1.31
C THR A 74 15.49 6.13 1.56
N ASP A 75 15.33 5.72 2.82
CA ASP A 75 15.09 4.36 3.24
C ASP A 75 13.75 3.78 2.74
N MET A 76 12.72 4.62 2.59
CA MET A 76 11.41 4.20 2.08
C MET A 76 11.51 3.82 0.62
N ILE A 77 12.16 4.65 -0.20
CA ILE A 77 12.38 4.35 -1.62
C ILE A 77 13.18 3.06 -1.74
N GLU A 78 14.25 2.91 -0.95
CA GLU A 78 15.05 1.68 -0.90
C GLU A 78 14.27 0.45 -0.39
N ARG A 79 13.29 0.65 0.49
CA ARG A 79 12.39 -0.41 0.93
C ARG A 79 11.40 -0.81 -0.17
N LEU A 80 10.86 0.15 -0.91
CA LEU A 80 9.96 -0.11 -2.04
C LEU A 80 10.66 -0.87 -3.15
N LYS A 81 11.90 -0.48 -3.49
CA LYS A 81 12.77 -1.18 -4.45
C LYS A 81 13.08 -2.63 -4.06
N ARG A 82 12.90 -3.03 -2.80
CA ARG A 82 13.08 -4.42 -2.32
C ARG A 82 11.81 -5.25 -2.35
N THR A 83 10.65 -4.65 -2.63
CA THR A 83 9.39 -5.39 -2.73
C THR A 83 9.35 -6.20 -4.03
N ASN A 84 8.66 -7.34 -4.02
CA ASN A 84 8.49 -8.14 -5.25
C ASN A 84 7.72 -7.39 -6.34
N THR A 85 6.83 -6.47 -5.95
CA THR A 85 5.99 -5.70 -6.88
C THR A 85 6.80 -4.66 -7.66
N LEU A 86 7.75 -3.98 -7.00
CA LEU A 86 8.51 -2.87 -7.61
C LEU A 86 9.98 -3.21 -7.89
N GLY A 87 10.47 -4.32 -7.35
CA GLY A 87 11.84 -4.81 -7.58
C GLY A 87 12.25 -4.87 -9.06
N PRO A 88 11.39 -5.36 -9.97
CA PRO A 88 11.69 -5.34 -11.41
C PRO A 88 11.93 -3.95 -12.00
N TYR A 89 11.45 -2.90 -11.34
CA TYR A 89 11.54 -1.51 -11.80
C TYR A 89 12.56 -0.67 -11.02
N ARG A 90 13.44 -1.31 -10.24
CA ARG A 90 14.40 -0.62 -9.35
C ARG A 90 15.26 0.43 -10.08
N SER A 91 15.85 0.06 -11.21
CA SER A 91 16.70 0.96 -12.00
C SER A 91 15.92 2.14 -12.58
N TRP A 92 14.67 1.90 -12.96
CA TRP A 92 13.78 2.95 -13.47
C TRP A 92 13.36 3.92 -12.37
N MET A 93 13.18 3.44 -11.13
CA MET A 93 12.89 4.30 -9.98
C MET A 93 14.02 5.28 -9.66
N ASP A 94 15.26 4.96 -10.02
CA ASP A 94 16.40 5.86 -9.83
C ASP A 94 16.36 7.08 -10.76
N SER A 95 15.67 6.99 -11.90
CA SER A 95 15.55 8.08 -12.88
C SER A 95 14.30 8.95 -12.70
N MET A 96 13.43 8.67 -11.74
CA MET A 96 12.21 9.43 -11.54
C MET A 96 12.45 10.79 -10.89
N GLN A 97 11.61 11.75 -11.23
CA GLN A 97 11.44 12.95 -10.43
C GLN A 97 10.53 12.66 -9.25
N ILE A 98 11.00 12.98 -8.05
CA ILE A 98 10.29 12.72 -6.81
C ILE A 98 10.19 14.03 -6.04
N ILE A 99 8.99 14.37 -5.58
CA ILE A 99 8.75 15.54 -4.73
C ILE A 99 8.12 15.12 -3.40
N ALA A 100 8.37 15.91 -2.37
CA ALA A 100 7.73 15.70 -1.08
C ALA A 100 6.27 16.21 -1.09
N PRO A 101 5.38 15.71 -0.21
CA PRO A 101 3.97 16.09 -0.21
C PRO A 101 3.70 17.58 0.06
N ASP A 102 4.59 18.25 0.78
CA ASP A 102 4.55 19.68 1.06
C ASP A 102 4.87 20.56 -0.16
N GLU A 103 5.65 20.03 -1.11
CA GLU A 103 6.04 20.73 -2.34
C GLU A 103 4.99 20.65 -3.46
N VAL A 104 3.92 19.87 -3.25
CA VAL A 104 2.83 19.68 -4.22
C VAL A 104 2.22 21.01 -4.64
N SER A 105 1.96 21.90 -3.68
CA SER A 105 1.39 23.23 -3.93
C SER A 105 2.27 24.10 -4.83
N SER A 106 3.60 24.06 -4.60
CA SER A 106 4.58 24.75 -5.45
C SER A 106 4.56 24.19 -6.87
N LYS A 107 4.54 22.87 -7.03
CA LYS A 107 4.50 22.25 -8.36
C LYS A 107 3.21 22.55 -9.12
N ILE A 108 2.08 22.60 -8.42
CA ILE A 108 0.82 23.03 -9.04
C ILE A 108 0.93 24.47 -9.57
N SER A 109 1.58 25.36 -8.81
CA SER A 109 1.82 26.75 -9.26
C SER A 109 2.78 26.86 -10.47
N GLU A 110 3.69 25.89 -10.64
CA GLU A 110 4.56 25.76 -11.81
C GLU A 110 3.82 25.23 -13.07
N GLY A 111 2.53 24.92 -12.94
CA GLY A 111 1.68 24.43 -14.02
C GLY A 111 1.52 22.90 -14.07
N TYR A 112 1.97 22.17 -13.05
CA TYR A 112 1.66 20.74 -12.94
C TYR A 112 0.20 20.52 -12.57
N LYS A 113 -0.39 19.49 -13.15
CA LYS A 113 -1.75 19.03 -12.82
C LYS A 113 -1.66 17.78 -11.96
N LEU A 114 -2.37 17.79 -10.84
CA LEU A 114 -2.41 16.65 -9.91
C LEU A 114 -3.34 15.56 -10.42
N LEU A 115 -2.81 14.36 -10.60
CA LEU A 115 -3.52 13.14 -10.96
C LEU A 115 -3.64 12.23 -9.73
N ASP A 116 -4.86 12.12 -9.21
CA ASP A 116 -5.20 11.21 -8.11
C ASP A 116 -5.58 9.84 -8.66
N VAL A 117 -4.75 8.83 -8.39
CA VAL A 117 -4.96 7.45 -8.89
C VAL A 117 -5.62 6.51 -7.88
N ARG A 118 -6.12 7.06 -6.76
CA ARG A 118 -6.82 6.29 -5.73
C ARG A 118 -8.10 5.66 -6.30
N PRO A 119 -8.54 4.51 -5.78
CA PRO A 119 -9.84 3.96 -6.13
C PRO A 119 -10.96 4.88 -5.64
N THR A 120 -12.09 4.87 -6.34
CA THR A 120 -13.24 5.76 -6.07
C THR A 120 -13.68 5.77 -4.61
N PHE A 121 -13.78 4.61 -3.97
CA PHE A 121 -14.22 4.48 -2.58
C PHE A 121 -13.28 5.17 -1.56
N GLU A 122 -12.01 5.37 -1.90
CA GLU A 122 -11.03 6.05 -1.04
C GLU A 122 -11.14 7.57 -1.18
N VAL A 123 -11.45 8.05 -2.40
CA VAL A 123 -11.69 9.46 -2.69
C VAL A 123 -13.01 9.94 -2.09
N GLU A 124 -14.07 9.12 -2.19
CA GLU A 124 -15.38 9.43 -1.63
C GLU A 124 -15.34 9.57 -0.09
N GLY A 125 -14.53 8.76 0.58
CA GLY A 125 -14.37 8.81 2.04
C GLY A 125 -13.42 9.90 2.52
N ALA A 126 -12.45 10.29 1.69
CA ALA A 126 -11.40 11.25 2.03
C ALA A 126 -10.97 12.04 0.77
N PRO A 127 -11.75 13.05 0.35
CA PRO A 127 -11.42 13.87 -0.81
C PRO A 127 -10.19 14.73 -0.52
N LEU A 128 -9.42 15.05 -1.56
CA LEU A 128 -8.31 15.99 -1.45
C LEU A 128 -8.84 17.42 -1.36
N ASN A 129 -8.11 18.28 -0.64
CA ASN A 129 -8.41 19.71 -0.60
C ASN A 129 -7.92 20.43 -1.87
N ASP A 130 -6.88 19.90 -2.51
CA ASP A 130 -6.28 20.48 -3.71
C ASP A 130 -7.03 20.09 -4.98
N PRO A 131 -7.05 20.96 -6.01
CA PRO A 131 -7.64 20.63 -7.30
C PRO A 131 -6.88 19.47 -7.94
N SER A 132 -7.56 18.34 -8.11
CA SER A 132 -7.00 17.12 -8.68
C SER A 132 -7.93 16.54 -9.74
N VAL A 133 -7.32 15.89 -10.72
CA VAL A 133 -8.00 15.04 -11.70
C VAL A 133 -8.01 13.63 -11.12
N HIS A 134 -9.20 13.10 -10.85
CA HIS A 134 -9.35 11.75 -10.32
C HIS A 134 -9.52 10.72 -11.45
N ILE A 135 -8.55 9.82 -11.60
CA ILE A 135 -8.64 8.69 -12.53
C ILE A 135 -8.10 7.45 -11.82
N PRO A 136 -8.98 6.52 -11.40
CA PRO A 136 -8.57 5.37 -10.60
C PRO A 136 -7.74 4.38 -11.42
N LEU A 137 -6.54 4.05 -10.92
CA LEU A 137 -5.73 2.94 -11.47
C LEU A 137 -6.39 1.59 -11.16
N TYR A 138 -7.10 1.51 -10.04
CA TYR A 138 -7.79 0.32 -9.58
C TYR A 138 -9.25 0.61 -9.30
N GLU A 139 -10.13 -0.28 -9.72
CA GLU A 139 -11.56 -0.23 -9.46
C GLU A 139 -11.96 -1.34 -8.49
N LYS A 140 -13.11 -1.16 -7.83
CA LYS A 140 -13.69 -2.21 -6.99
C LYS A 140 -14.05 -3.39 -7.90
N ALA A 141 -13.71 -4.61 -7.50
CA ALA A 141 -14.16 -5.79 -8.22
C ALA A 141 -15.68 -5.77 -8.39
N SER A 142 -16.13 -5.91 -9.64
CA SER A 142 -17.54 -5.86 -10.05
C SER A 142 -18.34 -7.13 -9.71
N GLY A 143 -17.69 -8.15 -9.13
CA GLY A 143 -18.34 -9.38 -8.69
C GLY A 143 -18.11 -10.61 -9.59
N ASP A 144 -17.45 -10.44 -10.73
CA ASP A 144 -17.03 -11.55 -11.62
C ASP A 144 -15.81 -12.32 -11.08
N GLU A 145 -15.15 -11.78 -10.06
CA GLU A 145 -14.15 -12.49 -9.26
C GLU A 145 -14.76 -13.76 -8.68
N THR A 146 -14.02 -14.88 -8.71
CA THR A 146 -14.50 -16.09 -8.06
C THR A 146 -14.78 -15.80 -6.58
N LYS A 147 -15.85 -16.38 -6.02
CA LYS A 147 -16.18 -16.24 -4.58
C LYS A 147 -14.98 -16.57 -3.68
N VAL A 148 -14.07 -17.42 -4.16
CA VAL A 148 -12.81 -17.77 -3.50
C VAL A 148 -11.84 -16.59 -3.45
N GLN A 149 -11.62 -15.88 -4.57
CA GLN A 149 -10.77 -14.67 -4.60
C GLN A 149 -11.31 -13.56 -3.70
N GLN A 150 -12.63 -13.34 -3.73
CA GLN A 150 -13.28 -12.35 -2.86
C GLN A 150 -13.16 -12.75 -1.38
N PHE A 151 -13.37 -14.04 -1.05
CA PHE A 151 -13.23 -14.56 0.31
C PHE A 151 -11.80 -14.49 0.83
N LEU A 152 -10.80 -14.83 0.01
CA LEU A 152 -9.38 -14.75 0.39
C LEU A 152 -8.96 -13.31 0.67
N ALA A 153 -9.36 -12.36 -0.17
CA ALA A 153 -9.08 -10.94 0.08
C ALA A 153 -9.77 -10.45 1.37
N TRP A 154 -11.05 -10.78 1.56
CA TRP A 154 -11.76 -10.45 2.80
C TRP A 154 -11.11 -11.08 4.05
N ALA A 155 -10.73 -12.37 4.00
CA ALA A 155 -10.08 -13.06 5.10
C ALA A 155 -8.71 -12.46 5.45
N GLN A 156 -8.06 -11.81 4.49
CA GLN A 156 -6.83 -11.05 4.66
C GLN A 156 -7.08 -9.56 4.98
N GLY A 157 -8.34 -9.15 5.15
CA GLY A 157 -8.72 -7.77 5.44
C GLY A 157 -8.47 -6.79 4.30
N GLN A 158 -8.33 -7.28 3.06
CA GLN A 158 -8.09 -6.47 1.87
C GLN A 158 -9.36 -6.28 1.04
N THR A 159 -9.61 -5.06 0.57
CA THR A 159 -10.64 -4.79 -0.44
C THR A 159 -10.13 -5.27 -1.80
N PHE A 160 -10.85 -6.22 -2.41
CA PHE A 160 -10.48 -6.74 -3.72
C PHE A 160 -10.61 -5.63 -4.76
N THR A 161 -9.48 -5.27 -5.38
CA THR A 161 -9.42 -4.24 -6.43
C THR A 161 -8.80 -4.83 -7.69
N VAL A 162 -9.39 -4.48 -8.83
CA VAL A 162 -8.96 -4.93 -10.16
C VAL A 162 -8.31 -3.77 -10.88
N LYS A 163 -7.27 -4.04 -11.66
CA LYS A 163 -6.64 -3.02 -12.49
C LYS A 163 -7.64 -2.48 -13.51
N ASN A 164 -7.66 -1.16 -13.68
CA ASN A 164 -8.49 -0.50 -14.68
C ASN A 164 -7.81 -0.51 -16.05
N ASP A 165 -8.28 -1.35 -16.97
CA ASP A 165 -7.72 -1.42 -18.33
C ASP A 165 -7.92 -0.12 -19.12
N LYS A 166 -8.90 0.71 -18.74
CA LYS A 166 -9.20 2.01 -19.37
C LYS A 166 -8.45 3.18 -18.75
N PHE A 167 -7.53 2.92 -17.81
CA PHE A 167 -6.80 3.96 -17.09
C PHE A 167 -6.06 4.90 -18.05
N VAL A 168 -5.22 4.33 -18.93
CA VAL A 168 -4.41 5.12 -19.88
C VAL A 168 -5.28 5.90 -20.86
N ASP A 169 -6.37 5.30 -21.36
CA ASP A 169 -7.28 5.96 -22.30
C ASP A 169 -7.92 7.21 -21.68
N LYS A 170 -8.44 7.09 -20.44
CA LYS A 170 -9.01 8.23 -19.70
C LYS A 170 -7.96 9.32 -19.40
N VAL A 171 -6.72 8.92 -19.12
CA VAL A 171 -5.63 9.88 -18.93
C VAL A 171 -5.37 10.63 -20.23
N LYS A 172 -5.33 9.95 -21.38
CA LYS A 172 -5.16 10.60 -22.70
C LYS A 172 -6.31 11.53 -23.06
N GLU A 173 -7.54 11.22 -22.68
CA GLU A 173 -8.68 12.13 -22.86
C GLU A 173 -8.51 13.42 -22.05
N THR A 174 -7.92 13.35 -20.85
CA THR A 174 -7.75 14.51 -19.96
C THR A 174 -6.45 15.27 -20.21
N PHE A 175 -5.41 14.56 -20.63
CA PHE A 175 -4.05 15.01 -20.88
C PHE A 175 -3.66 14.62 -22.31
N PRO A 176 -4.16 15.33 -23.33
CA PRO A 176 -3.98 14.93 -24.72
C PRO A 176 -2.53 15.06 -25.20
N ASN A 177 -1.69 15.87 -24.54
CA ASN A 177 -0.29 16.03 -24.94
C ASN A 177 0.63 15.17 -24.07
N GLU A 178 1.58 14.49 -24.72
CA GLU A 178 2.61 13.68 -24.04
C GLU A 178 3.60 14.53 -23.19
N GLU A 179 3.65 15.84 -23.46
CA GLU A 179 4.45 16.84 -22.75
C GLU A 179 3.67 17.51 -21.61
N ASP A 180 2.43 17.09 -21.34
CA ASP A 180 1.67 17.60 -20.22
C ASP A 180 2.39 17.27 -18.90
N LYS A 181 2.51 18.28 -18.04
CA LYS A 181 3.15 18.19 -16.73
C LYS A 181 2.20 17.52 -15.72
N ILE A 182 2.47 16.26 -15.39
CA ILE A 182 1.58 15.46 -14.55
C ILE A 182 2.26 15.13 -13.23
N LEU A 183 1.57 15.46 -12.14
CA LEU A 183 1.96 15.08 -10.80
C LEU A 183 1.11 13.90 -10.34
N VAL A 184 1.71 12.73 -10.10
CA VAL A 184 0.97 11.49 -9.81
C VAL A 184 1.00 11.17 -8.31
N GLY A 185 -0.19 11.10 -7.71
CA GLY A 185 -0.37 10.86 -6.28
C GLY A 185 -1.32 9.71 -5.96
N CYS A 186 -1.07 9.04 -4.84
CA CYS A 186 -2.05 8.21 -4.15
C CYS A 186 -1.83 8.33 -2.63
N GLN A 187 -2.68 7.75 -1.78
CA GLN A 187 -2.55 7.92 -0.32
C GLN A 187 -1.19 7.47 0.25
N GLY A 188 -0.63 6.35 -0.22
CA GLY A 188 0.60 5.76 0.34
C GLY A 188 1.81 5.76 -0.62
N GLY A 189 1.70 6.41 -1.78
CA GLY A 189 2.77 6.51 -2.78
C GLY A 189 3.04 5.27 -3.65
N VAL A 190 2.67 4.05 -3.22
CA VAL A 190 3.02 2.82 -3.97
C VAL A 190 2.23 2.67 -5.28
N ARG A 191 0.92 2.95 -5.27
CA ARG A 191 0.06 2.81 -6.45
C ARG A 191 0.41 3.84 -7.53
N SER A 192 0.83 5.04 -7.13
CA SER A 192 1.24 6.09 -8.07
C SER A 192 2.52 5.75 -8.83
N ILE A 193 3.41 4.92 -8.27
CA ILE A 193 4.59 4.40 -9.00
C ILE A 193 4.15 3.53 -10.17
N LEU A 194 3.19 2.62 -9.96
CA LEU A 194 2.69 1.76 -11.03
C LEU A 194 1.95 2.58 -12.09
N ALA A 195 1.13 3.54 -11.68
CA ALA A 195 0.48 4.47 -12.61
C ALA A 195 1.51 5.23 -13.46
N MET A 196 2.57 5.76 -12.85
CA MET A 196 3.65 6.41 -13.60
C MET A 196 4.28 5.50 -14.64
N LYS A 197 4.45 4.21 -14.34
CA LYS A 197 5.03 3.28 -15.32
C LYS A 197 4.13 3.13 -16.54
N GLU A 198 2.82 3.07 -16.32
CA GLU A 198 1.83 2.99 -17.40
C GLU A 198 1.79 4.26 -18.23
N LEU A 199 1.92 5.42 -17.59
CA LEU A 199 1.98 6.71 -18.29
C LEU A 199 3.28 6.87 -19.10
N GLU A 200 4.42 6.49 -18.54
CA GLU A 200 5.68 6.50 -19.28
C GLU A 200 5.61 5.56 -20.49
N ASN A 201 5.09 4.34 -20.30
CA ASN A 201 4.87 3.40 -21.40
C ASN A 201 3.87 3.94 -22.45
N ALA A 202 2.97 4.84 -22.06
CA ALA A 202 2.02 5.50 -22.94
C ALA A 202 2.60 6.72 -23.68
N GLY A 203 3.83 7.15 -23.36
CA GLY A 203 4.55 8.23 -24.03
C GLY A 203 4.76 9.49 -23.20
N TYR A 204 4.18 9.59 -21.99
CA TYR A 204 4.30 10.79 -21.16
C TYR A 204 5.72 10.97 -20.63
N LYS A 205 6.24 12.20 -20.73
CA LYS A 205 7.65 12.51 -20.39
C LYS A 205 7.78 13.26 -19.07
N ASP A 206 6.92 14.24 -18.82
CA ASP A 206 6.99 15.11 -17.64
C ASP A 206 6.13 14.57 -16.49
N LEU A 207 6.58 13.44 -15.93
CA LEU A 207 5.94 12.75 -14.81
C LEU A 207 6.70 13.00 -13.51
N VAL A 208 5.98 13.42 -12.47
CA VAL A 208 6.52 13.61 -11.12
C VAL A 208 5.78 12.73 -10.12
N TRP A 209 6.52 12.02 -9.28
CA TRP A 209 5.96 11.20 -8.20
C TRP A 209 5.85 11.99 -6.90
N ILE A 210 4.69 11.93 -6.23
CA ILE A 210 4.56 12.37 -4.83
C ILE A 210 5.08 11.26 -3.92
N GLY A 211 6.30 11.43 -3.41
CA GLY A 211 6.97 10.46 -2.54
C GLY A 211 6.27 10.34 -1.19
N GLY A 212 5.89 9.11 -0.82
CA GLY A 212 5.18 8.84 0.45
C GLY A 212 3.67 9.03 0.38
N GLY A 213 3.16 9.49 -0.76
CA GLY A 213 1.74 9.68 -1.01
C GLY A 213 1.20 11.02 -0.50
N MET A 214 -0.10 11.21 -0.69
CA MET A 214 -0.82 12.41 -0.31
C MET A 214 -1.43 12.22 1.07
N SER A 215 -1.29 13.23 1.94
CA SER A 215 -2.05 13.27 3.19
C SER A 215 -3.47 13.75 2.87
N VAL A 216 -4.45 12.95 3.23
CA VAL A 216 -5.87 13.30 3.27
C VAL A 216 -6.34 13.51 4.71
#